data_AF-A0A9D9N9A0-F1
#
_entry.id   AF-A0A9D9N9A0-F1
#
_cell.length_a   1.000
_cell.length_b   1.000
_cell.length_c   1.000
_cell.angle_alpha   90.00
_cell.angle_beta   90.00
_cell.angle_gamma   90.00
#
_symmetry.space_group_name_H-M   'P 1'
#
loop_
_entity.id
_entity.type
_entity.pdbx_description
1 polymer ?
#
loop_
_entity_poly.entity_id
_entity_poly.type
_entity_poly.pdbx_seq_one_letter_code
_entity_poly.pdbx_strand_id
1 'polypeptide(L)' 'MHEIIIKAQSLYDSGTQKRAEQMWGEAINLYMDCIHALDGFVSEVEEEQAEAFRLREKATAAIEFIDDIRGFVNTDLMNP' A
#
# COMPACT_ATOMS: atom_id res chain seq x y z
N MET A 1 1.76 -12.28 -16.26
CA MET A 1 1.79 -11.58 -14.96
C MET A 1 1.80 -12.64 -13.87
N HIS A 2 2.89 -12.71 -13.11
CA HIS A 2 3.11 -13.69 -12.06
C HIS A 2 2.02 -13.65 -10.97
N GLU A 3 1.62 -14.81 -10.45
CA GLU A 3 0.61 -14.96 -9.38
C GLU A 3 0.87 -14.08 -8.15
N ILE A 4 2.13 -13.90 -7.74
CA ILE A 4 2.49 -13.03 -6.61
C ILE A 4 2.11 -11.57 -6.90
N ILE A 5 2.36 -11.09 -8.11
CA ILE A 5 2.01 -9.73 -8.54
C ILE A 5 0.48 -9.58 -8.60
N ILE A 6 -0.24 -10.58 -9.10
CA ILE A 6 -1.71 -10.58 -9.12
C ILE A 6 -2.28 -10.47 -7.70
N LYS A 7 -1.75 -11.26 -6.77
CA LYS A 7 -2.16 -11.22 -5.36
C LYS A 7 -1.86 -9.86 -4.73
N ALA A 8 -0.65 -9.34 -4.93
CA ALA A 8 -0.25 -8.04 -4.41
C ALA A 8 -1.15 -6.93 -4.96
N GLN A 9 -1.48 -6.96 -6.26
CA GLN A 9 -2.36 -5.98 -6.87
C GLN A 9 -3.77 -6.01 -6.24
N SER A 10 -4.31 -7.21 -6.01
CA SER A 10 -5.60 -7.37 -5.32
C SER A 10 -5.58 -6.81 -3.89
N LEU A 11 -4.47 -6.95 -3.17
CA LEU A 11 -4.30 -6.39 -1.82
C LEU A 11 -4.24 -4.86 -1.87
N TYR A 12 -3.48 -4.29 -2.80
CA TYR A 12 -3.40 -2.85 -3.03
C TYR A 12 -4.77 -2.24 -3.40
N ASP A 13 -5.52 -2.89 -4.29
CA ASP A 13 -6.84 -2.44 -4.72
C ASP A 13 -7.83 -2.46 -3.56
N SER A 14 -7.79 -3.53 -2.76
CA SER A 14 -8.62 -3.65 -1.54
C SER A 14 -8.24 -2.58 -0.51
N GLY A 15 -6.95 -2.31 -0.32
CA GLY A 15 -6.46 -1.23 0.53
C GLY A 15 -6.95 0.14 0.07
N THR A 16 -6.96 0.36 -1.26
CA THR A 16 -7.49 1.58 -1.88
C THR A 16 -8.98 1.75 -1.63
N GLN A 17 -9.76 0.67 -1.71
CA GLN A 17 -11.16 0.68 -1.35
C GLN A 17 -11.37 1.03 0.13
N LYS A 18 -10.65 0.38 1.05
CA LYS A 18 -10.71 0.69 2.49
C LYS A 18 -10.34 2.11 2.82
N ARG A 19 -9.34 2.66 2.12
CA ARG A 19 -8.97 4.07 2.22
C ARG A 19 -10.11 5.00 1.81
N ALA A 20 -10.80 4.70 0.71
CA ALA A 20 -11.95 5.49 0.26
C ALA A 20 -13.14 5.43 1.25
N GLU A 21 -13.30 4.29 1.95
CA GLU A 21 -14.26 4.09 3.04
C GLU A 21 -13.80 4.73 4.37
N GLN A 22 -12.66 5.43 4.39
CA GLN A 22 -12.03 6.03 5.58
C GLN A 22 -11.66 5.01 6.67
N MET A 23 -11.56 3.73 6.30
CA MET A 23 -11.13 2.65 7.18
C MET A 23 -9.60 2.59 7.22
N TRP A 24 -8.97 3.62 7.77
CA TRP A 24 -7.53 3.86 7.66
C TRP A 24 -6.65 2.72 8.16
N GLY A 25 -7.00 2.10 9.29
CA GLY A 25 -6.25 0.97 9.84
C GLY A 25 -6.30 -0.27 8.94
N GLU A 26 -7.46 -0.59 8.38
CA GLU A 26 -7.62 -1.70 7.44
C GLU A 26 -6.90 -1.42 6.12
N ALA A 27 -6.95 -0.17 5.64
CA ALA A 27 -6.22 0.24 4.46
C ALA A 27 -4.70 0.06 4.63
N ILE A 28 -4.13 0.53 5.76
CA ILE A 28 -2.72 0.35 6.07
C ILE A 28 -2.35 -1.14 6.11
N ASN A 29 -3.14 -1.97 6.80
CA ASN A 29 -2.87 -3.41 6.87
C ASN A 29 -2.82 -4.06 5.48
N LEU A 30 -3.76 -3.71 4.59
CA LEU A 30 -3.80 -4.24 3.23
C LEU A 30 -2.62 -3.76 2.36
N TYR A 31 -2.18 -2.51 2.52
CA TYR A 31 -0.96 -2.04 1.85
C TYR A 31 0.30 -2.72 2.41
N MET A 32 0.36 -2.96 3.72
CA MET A 32 1.45 -3.74 4.33
C MET A 32 1.47 -5.18 3.82
N ASP A 33 0.31 -5.83 3.71
CA ASP A 33 0.20 -7.17 3.14
C ASP A 33 0.60 -7.20 1.66
N CYS A 34 0.29 -6.15 0.90
CA CYS A 34 0.78 -5.98 -0.47
C CYS A 34 2.32 -5.93 -0.50
N ILE A 35 2.95 -5.15 0.37
CA ILE A 35 4.42 -5.06 0.48
C ILE A 35 5.00 -6.42 0.85
N HIS A 36 4.47 -7.07 1.89
CA HIS A 36 4.94 -8.39 2.35
C HIS A 36 4.78 -9.47 1.28
N ALA A 37 3.75 -9.41 0.45
CA ALA A 37 3.58 -10.34 -0.67
C ALA A 37 4.70 -10.20 -1.72
N LEU A 38 5.27 -9.00 -1.86
CA LEU A 38 6.33 -8.67 -2.82
C LEU A 38 7.73 -8.72 -2.20
N ASP A 39 7.84 -8.87 -0.88
CA ASP A 39 9.14 -8.93 -0.21
C ASP A 39 9.91 -10.18 -0.63
N GLY A 40 11.14 -9.97 -1.10
CA GLY A 40 11.99 -11.04 -1.64
C GLY A 40 11.55 -11.58 -3.00
N PHE A 41 10.56 -10.96 -3.65
CA PHE A 41 10.18 -11.33 -5.02
C PHE A 41 11.33 -11.03 -6.00
N VAL A 42 11.75 -12.07 -6.72
CA VAL A 42 12.74 -11.99 -7.78
C VAL A 42 12.18 -12.71 -9.00
N SER A 43 12.11 -12.02 -10.14
CA SER A 43 11.76 -12.61 -11.44
C SER A 43 12.89 -12.42 -12.44
N GLU A 44 13.10 -13.41 -13.31
CA GLU A 44 13.97 -13.29 -14.48
C GLU A 44 13.32 -12.44 -15.58
N VAL A 45 11.99 -12.22 -15.49
CA VAL A 45 11.25 -11.34 -16.38
C VAL A 45 11.34 -9.92 -15.83
N GLU A 46 12.12 -9.07 -16.52
CA GLU A 46 12.37 -7.67 -16.12
C GLU A 46 11.07 -6.88 -15.90
N GLU A 47 10.07 -7.07 -16.77
CA GLU A 47 8.77 -6.41 -16.64
C GLU A 47 8.05 -6.78 -15.34
N GLU A 48 8.14 -8.05 -14.92
CA GLU A 48 7.54 -8.50 -13.66
C GLU A 48 8.29 -7.95 -12.45
N GLN A 49 9.62 -7.89 -12.52
CA GLN A 49 10.42 -7.28 -11.47
C GLN A 49 10.12 -5.79 -11.32
N ALA A 50 10.01 -5.06 -12.44
CA ALA A 50 9.67 -3.65 -12.45
C ALA A 50 8.26 -3.39 -11.91
N GLU A 51 7.30 -4.24 -12.28
CA GLU A 51 5.92 -4.11 -11.81
C GLU A 51 5.80 -4.38 -10.30
N ALA A 52 6.47 -5.42 -9.80
CA ALA A 52 6.56 -5.70 -8.37
C ALA A 52 7.17 -4.52 -7.60
N PHE A 53 8.28 -3.96 -8.09
CA PHE A 53 8.91 -2.80 -7.47
C PHE A 53 7.97 -1.59 -7.42
N ARG A 54 7.34 -1.26 -8.56
CA ARG A 54 6.38 -0.15 -8.68
C ARG A 54 5.20 -0.30 -7.73
N LEU A 55 4.65 -1.51 -7.61
CA LEU A 55 3.51 -1.77 -6.74
C LEU A 55 3.88 -1.64 -5.26
N ARG A 56 5.08 -2.08 -4.88
CA ARG A 56 5.63 -1.89 -3.53
C ARG A 56 5.81 -0.41 -3.19
N GLU A 57 6.35 0.39 -4.10
CA GLU A 57 6.49 1.85 -3.91
C GLU A 57 5.13 2.53 -3.74
N LYS A 58 4.14 2.16 -4.55
CA LYS A 58 2.77 2.67 -4.42
C LYS A 58 2.15 2.36 -3.06
N ALA A 59 2.27 1.12 -2.59
CA ALA A 59 1.75 0.71 -1.29
C ALA A 59 2.44 1.49 -0.15
N THR A 60 3.76 1.69 -0.23
CA THR A 60 4.53 2.46 0.75
C THR A 60 4.06 3.92 0.80
N ALA A 61 3.97 4.58 -0.36
CA ALA A 61 3.50 5.97 -0.45
C ALA A 61 2.06 6.14 0.04
N ALA A 62 1.19 5.13 -0.16
CA ALA A 62 -0.17 5.16 0.35
C ALA A 62 -0.25 5.09 1.89
N ILE A 63 0.66 4.36 2.53
CA ILE A 63 0.78 4.32 3.99
C ILE A 63 1.26 5.66 4.52
N GLU A 64 2.36 6.20 3.96
CA GLU A 64 2.91 7.51 4.35
C GLU A 64 1.86 8.61 4.24
N PHE A 65 1.08 8.62 3.15
CA PHE A 65 -0.02 9.57 2.96
C PHE A 65 -1.10 9.46 4.05
N ILE A 66 -1.45 8.25 4.48
CA ILE A 66 -2.42 8.06 5.57
C ILE A 66 -1.84 8.56 6.89
N ASP A 67 -0.57 8.29 7.17
CA ASP A 67 0.09 8.75 8.38
C ASP A 67 0.19 10.28 8.43
N ASP A 68 0.48 10.94 7.30
CA ASP A 68 0.45 12.39 7.16
C ASP A 68 -0.93 12.99 7.46
N ILE A 69 -2.01 12.37 6.95
CA ILE A 69 -3.39 12.78 7.28
C ILE A 69 -3.65 12.66 8.78
N ARG A 70 -3.26 11.55 9.40
CA ARG A 70 -3.46 11.33 10.84
C ARG A 70 -2.67 12.33 11.68
N GLY A 71 -1.44 12.64 11.28
CA GLY A 71 -0.61 13.69 11.87
C GLY A 71 -1.25 15.07 11.77
N PHE A 72 -1.78 15.42 10.60
CA PHE A 72 -2.50 16.68 10.38
C PHE A 72 -3.73 16.80 11.31
N VAL A 73 -4.61 15.80 11.31
CA VAL A 73 -5.84 15.79 12.14
C VAL A 73 -5.50 15.92 13.63
N ASN A 74 -4.45 15.24 14.11
CA ASN A 74 -4.04 15.31 15.52
C ASN A 74 -3.44 16.67 15.90
N THR A 75 -2.78 17.37 14.96
CA THR A 75 -2.15 18.66 15.22
C THR A 75 -3.19 19.80 15.22
N ASP A 76 -4.14 19.78 14.29
CA ASP A 76 -5.19 20.81 14.19
C ASP A 76 -6.23 20.72 15.33
N LEU A 77 -6.51 19.53 15.86
CA LEU A 77 -7.43 19.35 16.99
C LEU A 77 -6.82 19.70 18.35
N MET A 78 -5.48 19.80 18.46
CA MET A 78 -4.78 20.14 19.71
C MET A 78 -4.34 21.60 19.80
N ASN A 79 -4.54 22.41 18.76
CA ASN A 79 -4.42 23.87 18.79
C ASN A 79 -5.80 24.51 18.53
N PRO A 80 -6.67 24.63 19.55
CA PRO A 80 -7.89 25.43 19.45
C PRO A 80 -7.62 26.94 19.30
#